data_AF-A0A1J1LN86-F1
#
_entry.id   AF-A0A1J1LN86-F1
#
_cell.length_a   1.000
_cell.length_b   1.000
_cell.length_c   1.000
_cell.angle_alpha   90.00
_cell.angle_beta   90.00
_cell.angle_gamma   90.00
#
_symmetry.space_group_name_H-M   'P 1'
#
loop_
_entity.id
_entity.type
_entity.pdbx_description
1 polymer ?
#
loop_
_entity_poly.entity_id
_entity_poly.type
_entity_poly.pdbx_seq_one_letter_code
_entity_poly.pdbx_strand_id
1 'polypeptide(L)'
;MYIEELHLQNFRGFKELKLQFPRNLAVIIGVNGSGKSSILDAIAIFLSILSIYINQPQLKRRRKNSTLSDQTGLTEDDIYINAQESENLIRVIIEPHQKIS
;
A
#
# COMPACT_ATOMS: atom_id res chain seq x y z
N MET A 1 -2.45 14.10 7.58
CA MET A 1 -2.36 12.64 7.36
C MET A 1 -0.90 12.30 7.07
N TYR A 2 -0.38 11.21 7.62
CA TYR A 2 0.96 10.70 7.28
C TYR A 2 0.98 9.16 7.31
N ILE A 3 1.92 8.54 6.60
CA ILE A 3 2.18 7.09 6.68
C ILE A 3 3.11 6.88 7.87
N GLU A 4 2.74 6.01 8.79
CA GLU A 4 3.55 5.66 9.96
C GLU A 4 4.35 4.36 9.72
N GLU A 5 3.71 3.37 9.09
CA GLU A 5 4.28 2.04 8.93
C GLU A 5 3.89 1.43 7.58
N LEU A 6 4.83 0.71 6.97
CA LEU A 6 4.58 -0.23 5.89
C LEU A 6 5.17 -1.59 6.27
N HIS A 7 4.33 -2.62 6.30
CA HIS A 7 4.75 -4.01 6.41
C HIS A 7 4.34 -4.75 5.15
N LEU A 8 5.32 -5.33 4.46
CA LEU A 8 5.12 -6.18 3.29
C LEU A 8 5.58 -7.60 3.61
N GLN A 9 4.69 -8.58 3.47
CA GLN A 9 5.01 -9.99 3.63
C GLN A 9 4.68 -10.71 2.32
N ASN A 10 5.67 -11.43 1.80
CA ASN A 10 5.61 -12.12 0.51
C ASN A 10 5.11 -11.24 -0.65
N PHE A 11 5.60 -10.00 -0.74
CA PHE A 11 5.20 -9.04 -1.77
C PHE A 11 6.36 -8.79 -2.75
N ARG A 12 6.18 -9.17 -4.02
CA ARG A 12 7.18 -9.05 -5.09
C ARG A 12 8.53 -9.61 -4.66
N GLY A 13 9.58 -8.78 -4.64
CA GLY A 13 10.93 -9.19 -4.22
C GLY A 13 11.13 -9.26 -2.70
N PHE A 14 10.11 -8.97 -1.88
CA PHE A 14 10.21 -8.94 -0.43
C PHE A 14 9.54 -10.16 0.19
N LYS A 15 10.34 -11.05 0.79
CA LYS A 15 9.81 -12.08 1.69
C LYS A 15 9.22 -11.43 2.95
N GLU A 16 9.95 -10.47 3.53
CA GLU A 16 9.49 -9.63 4.63
C GLU A 16 10.19 -8.26 4.54
N LEU A 17 9.43 -7.17 4.67
CA LEU A 17 9.93 -5.81 4.78
C LEU A 17 9.09 -5.03 5.79
N LYS A 18 9.72 -4.50 6.83
CA LYS A 18 9.09 -3.63 7.84
C LYS A 18 9.76 -2.26 7.81
N LEU A 19 8.99 -1.22 7.50
CA LEU A 19 9.45 0.16 7.46
C LEU A 19 8.63 1.03 8.41
N GLN A 20 9.33 1.80 9.24
CA GLN A 20 8.77 2.88 10.04
C GLN A 20 9.13 4.20 9.37
N PHE A 21 8.13 5.04 9.10
CA PHE A 21 8.33 6.29 8.38
C PHE A 21 8.49 7.46 9.36
N PRO A 22 9.53 8.31 9.20
CA PRO A 22 9.65 9.54 9.96
C PRO A 22 8.59 10.55 9.53
N ARG A 23 8.21 11.47 10.43
CA ARG A 23 7.20 12.49 10.14
C ARG A 23 7.62 13.52 9.07
N ASN A 24 8.91 13.71 8.87
CA ASN A 24 9.44 14.80 8.05
C ASN A 24 9.82 14.34 6.64
N LEU A 25 10.90 13.57 6.53
CA LEU A 25 11.46 13.13 5.26
C LEU A 25 11.97 11.68 5.35
N ALA A 26 11.43 10.82 4.51
CA ALA A 26 11.96 9.48 4.28
C ALA A 26 12.78 9.48 2.98
N VAL A 27 14.01 9.01 3.02
CA VAL A 27 14.87 8.84 1.83
C VAL A 27 15.13 7.36 1.63
N ILE A 28 14.64 6.81 0.51
CA ILE A 28 14.83 5.39 0.16
C ILE A 28 16.02 5.30 -0.80
N ILE A 29 17.12 4.71 -0.34
CA ILE A 29 18.36 4.54 -1.11
C ILE A 29 18.68 3.07 -1.33
N GLY A 30 19.41 2.77 -2.40
CA GLY A 30 19.78 1.40 -2.76
C GLY A 30 20.10 1.27 -4.25
N VAL A 31 20.75 0.16 -4.63
CA VAL A 31 21.12 -0.12 -6.01
C VAL A 31 19.91 -0.40 -6.91
N ASN A 32 20.07 -0.32 -8.24
CA ASN A 32 19.00 -0.70 -9.17
C ASN A 32 18.56 -2.15 -8.92
N GLY A 33 17.24 -2.39 -8.99
CA GLY A 33 16.67 -3.70 -8.69
C GLY A 33 16.51 -4.01 -7.18
N SER A 34 16.96 -3.16 -6.26
CA SER A 34 16.84 -3.40 -4.81
C SER A 34 15.42 -3.27 -4.23
N GLY A 35 14.39 -3.10 -5.07
CA GLY A 35 12.99 -2.98 -4.63
C GLY A 35 12.51 -1.58 -4.25
N LYS A 36 13.29 -0.52 -4.50
CA LYS A 36 12.88 0.86 -4.16
C LYS A 36 11.55 1.26 -4.81
N SER A 37 11.40 1.02 -6.12
CA SER A 37 10.14 1.28 -6.83
C SER A 37 9.00 0.42 -6.29
N SER A 38 9.27 -0.85 -5.94
CA SER A 38 8.27 -1.75 -5.36
C SER A 38 7.72 -1.24 -4.02
N ILE A 39 8.53 -0.55 -3.20
CA ILE A 39 8.06 0.09 -1.97
C ILE A 39 7.08 1.22 -2.29
N LEU A 40 7.42 2.09 -3.25
CA LEU A 40 6.58 3.20 -3.66
C LEU A 40 5.28 2.72 -4.32
N ASP A 41 5.35 1.67 -5.15
CA ASP A 41 4.20 1.05 -5.79
C ASP A 41 3.25 0.45 -4.75
N ALA A 42 3.77 -0.27 -3.75
CA ALA A 42 2.96 -0.83 -2.67
C ALA A 42 2.20 0.27 -1.91
N ILE A 43 2.88 1.38 -1.59
CA ILE A 43 2.25 2.55 -0.97
C ILE A 43 1.14 3.11 -1.86
N ALA A 44 1.41 3.31 -3.15
CA ALA A 44 0.44 3.86 -4.09
C ALA A 44 -0.81 2.96 -4.22
N ILE A 45 -0.62 1.65 -4.33
CA ILE A 45 -1.71 0.66 -4.43
C ILE A 45 -2.57 0.69 -3.16
N PHE A 46 -1.96 0.60 -1.98
CA PHE A 46 -2.74 0.56 -0.73
C PHE A 46 -3.45 1.87 -0.42
N LEU A 47 -2.87 3.02 -0.78
CA LEU A 47 -3.54 4.31 -0.67
C LEU A 47 -4.68 4.46 -1.69
N SER A 48 -4.56 3.90 -2.89
CA SER A 48 -5.65 3.84 -3.87
C SER A 48 -6.84 3.04 -3.33
N ILE A 49 -6.56 1.87 -2.76
CA ILE A 49 -7.56 1.03 -2.08
C ILE A 49 -8.25 1.81 -0.95
N LEU A 50 -7.47 2.44 -0.07
CA LEU A 50 -7.98 3.27 1.01
C LEU A 50 -8.88 4.40 0.50
N SER A 51 -8.47 5.09 -0.56
CA SER A 51 -9.25 6.16 -1.20
C SER A 51 -10.60 5.67 -1.72
N ILE A 52 -10.64 4.48 -2.35
CA ILE A 52 -11.91 3.89 -2.82
C ILE A 52 -12.84 3.63 -1.64
N TYR A 53 -12.32 3.07 -0.53
CA TYR A 53 -13.11 2.79 0.67
C TYR A 53 -13.67 4.07 1.32
N ILE A 54 -12.90 5.16 1.33
CA ILE A 54 -13.33 6.44 1.93
C ILE A 54 -14.32 7.18 1.04
N ASN A 55 -14.05 7.29 -0.26
CA ASN A 55 -14.74 8.24 -1.14
C ASN A 55 -15.98 7.65 -1.85
N GLN A 56 -16.06 6.33 -2.02
CA GLN A 56 -17.10 5.72 -2.86
C GLN A 56 -17.81 4.54 -2.17
N PRO A 57 -18.48 4.76 -1.03
CA PRO A 57 -19.17 3.69 -0.31
C PRO A 57 -20.28 3.01 -1.14
N GLN A 58 -20.85 3.71 -2.13
CA GLN A 58 -21.98 3.27 -2.95
C GLN A 58 -21.61 2.41 -4.19
N LEU A 59 -20.34 2.38 -4.61
CA LEU A 59 -19.94 1.56 -5.77
C LEU A 59 -19.87 0.06 -5.48
N LYS A 60 -20.06 -0.37 -4.23
CA LYS A 60 -20.12 -1.77 -3.82
C LYS A 60 -21.21 -2.60 -4.52
N ARG A 61 -22.27 -1.98 -5.09
CA ARG A 61 -23.42 -2.71 -5.65
C ARG A 61 -23.53 -2.74 -7.18
N ARG A 62 -22.88 -1.82 -7.92
CA ARG A 62 -23.16 -1.61 -9.36
C ARG A 62 -22.09 -2.16 -10.32
N ARG A 63 -20.97 -2.67 -9.82
CA ARG A 63 -19.88 -3.24 -10.63
C ARG A 63 -19.42 -4.60 -10.09
N LYS A 64 -20.36 -5.55 -9.94
CA LYS A 64 -20.08 -6.92 -9.46
C LYS A 64 -19.20 -7.76 -10.41
N ASN A 65 -18.77 -7.19 -11.55
CA ASN A 65 -18.04 -7.89 -12.61
C ASN A 65 -16.59 -7.40 -12.78
N SER A 66 -16.13 -6.37 -12.07
CA SER A 66 -14.70 -6.03 -12.03
C SER A 66 -14.11 -6.60 -10.75
N THR A 67 -13.18 -7.54 -10.85
CA THR A 67 -12.49 -8.14 -9.71
C THR A 67 -11.66 -7.06 -9.01
N LEU A 68 -11.35 -7.23 -7.72
CA LEU A 68 -10.51 -6.27 -6.98
C LEU A 68 -9.14 -6.06 -7.69
N SER A 69 -8.62 -7.10 -8.34
CA SER A 69 -7.45 -7.06 -9.23
C SER A 69 -7.57 -6.01 -10.34
N ASP A 70 -8.76 -5.81 -10.92
CA ASP A 70 -8.97 -4.84 -11.99
C ASP A 70 -8.87 -3.39 -11.50
N GLN A 71 -9.07 -3.18 -10.19
CA GLN A 71 -9.02 -1.87 -9.57
C GLN A 71 -7.65 -1.55 -8.95
N THR A 72 -6.94 -2.58 -8.49
CA THR A 72 -5.64 -2.44 -7.82
C THR A 72 -4.46 -2.70 -8.74
N GLY A 73 -4.68 -3.43 -9.84
CA GLY A 73 -3.62 -3.97 -10.68
C GLY A 73 -2.82 -5.09 -10.02
N LEU A 74 -3.23 -5.57 -8.84
CA LEU A 74 -2.55 -6.67 -8.14
C LEU A 74 -2.87 -8.01 -8.78
N THR A 75 -1.83 -8.80 -8.99
CA THR A 75 -1.89 -10.13 -9.61
C THR A 75 -1.08 -11.15 -8.81
N GLU A 76 -1.11 -12.42 -9.22
CA GLU A 76 -0.25 -13.45 -8.64
C GLU A 76 1.24 -13.15 -8.84
N ASP A 77 1.62 -12.38 -9.87
CA ASP A 77 3.01 -11.95 -10.11
C ASP A 77 3.52 -10.96 -9.04
N ASP A 78 2.60 -10.36 -8.26
CA ASP A 78 2.95 -9.52 -7.12
C ASP A 78 3.20 -10.35 -5.83
N ILE A 79 2.98 -11.66 -5.85
CA ILE A 79 3.30 -12.55 -4.73
C ILE A 79 4.75 -13.00 -4.84
N TYR A 80 5.47 -12.98 -3.71
CA TYR A 80 6.85 -13.44 -3.64
C TYR A 80 6.99 -14.89 -4.12
N ILE A 81 8.04 -15.16 -4.88
CA ILE A 81 8.27 -16.49 -5.46
C ILE A 81 8.24 -17.58 -4.39
N ASN A 82 7.48 -18.66 -4.65
CA ASN A 82 7.24 -19.77 -3.73
C ASN A 82 6.36 -19.44 -2.50
N ALA A 83 5.71 -18.29 -2.44
CA ALA A 83 4.63 -18.02 -1.49
C ALA A 83 3.25 -18.30 -2.12
N GLN A 84 2.26 -18.60 -1.27
CA GLN A 84 0.87 -18.82 -1.71
C GLN A 84 0.04 -17.54 -1.64
N GLU A 85 0.41 -16.62 -0.73
CA GLU A 85 -0.31 -15.38 -0.48
C GLU A 85 0.65 -14.29 0.00
N SER A 86 0.18 -13.05 -0.09
CA SER A 86 0.87 -11.85 0.42
C SER A 86 0.00 -11.16 1.46
N GLU A 87 0.58 -10.89 2.62
CA GLU A 87 -0.06 -10.18 3.73
C GLU A 87 0.61 -8.83 3.91
N ASN A 88 -0.13 -7.75 3.67
CA ASN A 88 0.44 -6.40 3.68
C ASN A 88 -0.37 -5.47 4.56
N LEU A 89 0.34 -4.56 5.24
CA LEU A 89 -0.25 -3.56 6.11
C LEU A 89 0.39 -2.21 5.80
N ILE A 90 -0.47 -1.19 5.65
CA ILE A 90 -0.08 0.21 5.69
C ILE A 90 -0.81 0.88 6.84
N ARG A 91 -0.07 1.56 7.70
CA ARG A 91 -0.63 2.35 8.80
C ARG A 91 -0.58 3.81 8.42
N VAL A 92 -1.76 4.41 8.33
CA VAL A 92 -1.93 5.83 8.00
C VAL A 92 -2.58 6.52 9.19
N ILE A 93 -1.95 7.59 9.67
CA ILE A 93 -2.44 8.38 10.78
C ILE A 93 -3.11 9.64 10.24
N ILE A 94 -4.36 9.85 10.66
CA ILE A 94 -5.15 11.05 10.36
C ILE A 94 -5.25 11.85 11.65
N GLU A 95 -4.47 12.92 11.75
CA GLU A 95 -4.56 13.85 12.88
C GLU A 95 -5.79 14.76 12.69
N PRO A 96 -6.60 14.97 13.74
CA PRO A 96 -7.66 15.96 13.67
C PRO A 96 -7.04 17.34 13.42
N HIS A 97 -7.68 18.15 12.57
CA HIS A 97 -7.28 19.54 12.41
C HIS A 97 -7.28 20.22 13.78
N GLN A 98 -6.12 20.69 14.25
CA GLN A 98 -6.09 21.69 15.31
C GLN A 98 -6.80 22.92 14.75
N LYS A 99 -7.95 23.28 15.34
CA LYS A 99 -8.53 24.60 15.12
C LYS A 99 -7.46 25.62 15.49
N ILE A 100 -7.04 26.42 14.52
CA ILE A 100 -6.27 27.64 14.79
C ILE A 100 -7.26 28.56 15.50
N SER A 101 -6.99 28.84 16.77
CA SER A 101 -7.73 29.78 17.61
C SER A 101 -7.67 31.19 17.05
#